data_AF-A0A8S2R5U4-F1
#
_entry.id   AF-A0A8S2R5U4-F1
#
_cell.length_a   1.000
_cell.length_b   1.000
_cell.length_c   1.000
_cell.angle_alpha   90.00
_cell.angle_beta   90.00
_cell.angle_gamma   90.00
#
_symmetry.space_group_name_H-M   'P 1'
#
loop_
_entity.id
_entity.type
_entity.pdbx_description
1 polymer ?
#
loop_
_entity_poly.entity_id
_entity_poly.type
_entity_poly.pdbx_seq_one_letter_code
_entity_poly.pdbx_strand_id
1 'polypeptide(L)'
;MDIKFVWSGDDTKALVYYVTDYVTKSSLSFHDSLSLMIKATKNFEEKLLNSSNSVHERSRQLLLKIHNTLASQQELSGPQVASYILDFPDHYTTHEFQTLHLISIE
;
A
#
# COMPACT_ATOMS: atom_id res chain seq x y z
N MET A 1 -15.80 -13.72 -16.25
CA MET A 1 -16.18 -12.73 -15.23
C MET A 1 -17.70 -12.77 -15.12
N ASP A 2 -18.26 -12.99 -13.93
CA ASP A 2 -19.71 -13.02 -13.71
C ASP A 2 -20.22 -11.57 -13.60
N ILE A 3 -21.05 -11.12 -14.54
CA ILE A 3 -21.59 -9.75 -14.58
C ILE A 3 -23.06 -9.83 -14.18
N LYS A 4 -23.42 -9.21 -13.05
CA LYS A 4 -24.80 -9.12 -12.56
C LYS A 4 -25.32 -7.70 -12.69
N PHE A 5 -26.56 -7.57 -13.19
CA PHE A 5 -27.25 -6.29 -13.26
C PHE A 5 -27.81 -5.90 -11.90
N VAL A 6 -27.58 -4.66 -11.48
CA VAL A 6 -28.21 -4.04 -10.30
C VAL A 6 -29.28 -3.06 -10.79
N TRP A 7 -30.54 -3.34 -10.45
CA TRP A 7 -31.70 -2.61 -11.00
C TRP A 7 -32.13 -1.40 -10.16
N SER A 8 -31.81 -1.36 -8.86
CA SER A 8 -32.24 -0.31 -7.92
C SER A 8 -31.11 0.64 -7.55
N GLY A 9 -31.43 1.93 -7.46
CA GLY A 9 -30.49 2.95 -7.00
C GLY A 9 -30.08 2.78 -5.54
N ASP A 10 -30.99 2.31 -4.69
CA ASP A 10 -30.69 2.06 -3.26
C ASP A 10 -29.79 0.85 -3.08
N ASP A 11 -30.01 -0.22 -3.86
CA ASP A 11 -29.12 -1.39 -3.87
C ASP A 11 -27.72 -1.01 -4.38
N THR A 12 -27.66 -0.18 -5.43
CA THR A 12 -26.39 0.33 -5.97
C THR A 12 -25.63 1.14 -4.92
N LYS A 13 -26.31 2.02 -4.18
CA LYS A 13 -25.71 2.81 -3.10
C LYS A 13 -25.16 1.90 -1.99
N ALA A 14 -25.95 0.94 -1.53
CA ALA A 14 -25.54 -0.01 -0.50
C ALA A 14 -24.31 -0.83 -0.95
N LEU A 15 -24.30 -1.29 -2.21
CA LEU A 15 -23.19 -2.01 -2.81
C LEU A 15 -21.91 -1.15 -2.83
N VAL A 16 -22.00 0.10 -3.30
CA VAL A 16 -20.84 1.02 -3.35
C VAL A 16 -20.27 1.25 -1.96
N TYR A 17 -21.12 1.48 -0.95
CA TYR A 17 -20.66 1.62 0.44
C TYR A 17 -19.97 0.35 0.94
N TYR A 18 -20.57 -0.82 0.69
CA TYR A 18 -20.00 -2.11 1.10
C TYR A 18 -18.63 -2.36 0.46
N VAL A 19 -18.50 -2.15 -0.84
CA VAL A 19 -17.23 -2.32 -1.56
C VAL A 19 -16.19 -1.32 -1.04
N THR A 20 -16.58 -0.06 -0.85
CA THR A 20 -15.67 0.97 -0.36
C THR A 20 -15.20 0.67 1.05
N ASP A 21 -16.08 0.28 1.96
CA ASP A 21 -15.75 -0.09 3.34
C ASP A 21 -14.80 -1.29 3.38
N TYR A 22 -15.02 -2.28 2.50
CA TYR A 22 -14.13 -3.43 2.41
C TYR A 22 -12.76 -3.08 1.82
N VAL A 23 -12.71 -2.27 0.76
CA VAL A 23 -11.45 -1.86 0.12
C VAL A 23 -10.63 -0.94 1.01
N THR A 24 -11.29 -0.08 1.78
CA THR A 24 -10.61 0.86 2.71
C THR A 24 -10.27 0.24 4.05
N LYS A 25 -10.68 -1.00 4.30
CA LYS A 25 -10.35 -1.73 5.52
C LYS A 25 -8.83 -1.89 5.63
N SER A 26 -8.24 -1.33 6.69
CA SER A 26 -6.82 -1.47 6.97
C SER A 26 -6.42 -2.95 7.03
N SER A 27 -5.42 -3.34 6.24
CA SER A 27 -4.91 -4.71 6.17
C SER A 27 -4.18 -5.15 7.44
N LEU A 28 -3.70 -4.19 8.25
CA LEU A 28 -2.96 -4.45 9.48
C LEU A 28 -3.49 -3.57 10.62
N SER A 29 -3.63 -4.15 11.81
CA SER A 29 -4.01 -3.38 12.99
C SER A 29 -2.88 -2.41 13.37
N PHE A 30 -3.24 -1.23 13.89
CA PHE A 30 -2.25 -0.23 14.28
C PHE A 30 -1.25 -0.78 15.32
N HIS A 31 -1.72 -1.58 16.28
CA HIS A 31 -0.88 -2.20 17.30
C HIS A 31 0.15 -3.16 16.72
N ASP A 32 -0.23 -3.96 15.72
CA ASP A 32 0.69 -4.90 15.06
C ASP A 32 1.76 -4.14 14.28
N SER A 33 1.38 -3.11 13.52
CA SER A 33 2.32 -2.27 12.78
C SER A 33 3.37 -1.62 13.69
N LEU A 34 2.94 -1.11 14.85
CA LEU A 34 3.81 -0.50 15.84
C LEU A 34 4.77 -1.53 16.47
N SER A 35 4.28 -2.73 16.80
CA SER A 35 5.10 -3.80 17.35
C SER A 35 6.21 -4.24 16.36
N LEU A 36 5.90 -4.30 15.07
CA LEU A 36 6.84 -4.62 14.00
C LEU A 36 7.88 -3.52 13.84
N MET A 37 7.46 -2.25 13.89
CA MET A 37 8.37 -1.10 13.84
C MET A 37 9.39 -1.14 14.97
N ILE A 38 8.94 -1.37 16.21
CA ILE A 38 9.80 -1.48 17.40
C ILE A 38 10.76 -2.67 17.27
N LYS A 39 10.28 -3.80 16.75
CA LYS A 39 11.14 -4.97 16.51
C LYS A 39 12.19 -4.67 15.44
N ALA A 40 11.82 -3.98 14.37
CA ALA A 40 12.73 -3.62 13.29
C ALA A 40 13.81 -2.62 13.74
N THR A 41 13.46 -1.65 14.58
CA THR A 41 14.42 -0.68 15.14
C THR A 41 15.42 -1.36 16.07
N LYS A 42 14.97 -2.22 16.99
CA LYS A 42 15.85 -3.00 17.88
C LYS A 42 16.82 -3.88 17.09
N ASN A 43 16.33 -4.62 16.10
CA ASN A 43 17.16 -5.44 15.22
C ASN A 43 18.17 -4.61 14.39
N PHE A 44 17.85 -3.35 14.12
CA PHE A 44 18.77 -2.42 13.43
C PHE A 44 19.85 -1.90 14.37
N GLU A 45 19.50 -1.52 15.59
CA GLU A 45 20.43 -1.05 16.64
C GLU A 45 21.49 -2.12 16.95
N GLU A 46 21.09 -3.38 17.10
CA GLU A 46 22.03 -4.50 17.31
C GLU A 46 23.04 -4.64 16.17
N LYS A 47 22.61 -4.44 14.92
CA LYS A 47 23.51 -4.47 13.74
C LYS A 47 24.35 -3.20 13.59
N LEU A 48 23.93 -2.09 14.17
CA LEU A 48 24.59 -0.79 14.02
C LEU A 48 25.93 -0.74 14.74
N LEU A 49 26.07 -1.49 15.85
CA LEU A 49 27.27 -1.58 16.69
C LEU A 49 28.54 -1.91 15.89
N ASN A 50 28.41 -2.49 14.69
CA ASN A 50 29.51 -2.95 13.85
C ASN A 50 29.73 -2.09 12.58
N SER A 51 29.06 -0.95 12.40
CA SER A 51 29.08 -0.19 11.14
C SER A 51 29.63 1.24 11.29
N SER A 52 30.52 1.64 10.37
CA SER A 52 31.12 2.99 10.27
C SER A 52 30.41 3.90 9.26
N ASN A 53 29.13 3.66 8.97
CA ASN A 53 28.39 4.42 7.95
C ASN A 53 28.09 5.85 8.39
N SER A 54 27.87 6.75 7.42
CA SER A 54 27.41 8.14 7.70
C SER A 54 26.01 8.13 8.34
N VAL A 55 25.70 9.15 9.15
CA VAL A 55 24.41 9.28 9.84
C VAL A 55 23.22 9.27 8.86
N HIS A 56 23.39 9.92 7.69
CA HIS A 56 22.37 9.98 6.66
C HIS A 56 22.10 8.61 6.01
N GLU A 57 23.15 7.81 5.83
CA GLU A 57 22.99 6.49 5.24
C GLU A 57 22.35 5.51 6.22
N ARG A 58 22.64 5.66 7.52
CA ARG A 58 22.00 4.91 8.60
C ARG A 58 20.50 5.19 8.68
N SER A 59 20.08 6.45 8.63
CA SER A 59 18.65 6.79 8.69
C SER A 59 17.89 6.22 7.50
N ARG A 60 18.46 6.30 6.28
CA ARG A 60 17.89 5.69 5.09
C ARG A 60 17.74 4.17 5.24
N GLN A 61 18.78 3.49 5.73
CA GLN A 61 18.74 2.03 5.94
C GLN A 61 17.72 1.61 7.00
N LEU A 62 17.56 2.39 8.07
CA LEU A 62 16.54 2.15 9.10
C LEU A 62 15.14 2.21 8.50
N LEU A 63 14.83 3.28 7.77
CA LEU A 63 13.51 3.45 7.11
C LEU A 63 13.21 2.32 6.13
N LEU A 64 14.18 1.94 5.31
CA LEU A 64 14.03 0.81 4.38
C LEU A 64 13.78 -0.50 5.10
N LYS A 65 14.49 -0.78 6.21
CA LYS A 65 14.24 -2.00 6.98
C LYS A 65 12.86 -2.01 7.59
N ILE A 66 12.44 -0.93 8.21
CA ILE A 66 11.09 -0.80 8.78
C ILE A 66 10.05 -1.03 7.69
N HIS A 67 10.19 -0.38 6.54
CA HIS A 67 9.28 -0.54 5.42
C HIS A 67 9.24 -1.99 4.93
N ASN A 68 10.39 -2.62 4.72
CA ASN A 68 10.46 -4.02 4.27
C ASN A 68 9.86 -4.98 5.31
N THR A 69 10.06 -4.74 6.61
CA THR A 69 9.43 -5.56 7.66
C THR A 69 7.92 -5.40 7.67
N LEU A 70 7.41 -4.18 7.49
CA LEU A 70 5.96 -3.95 7.39
C LEU A 70 5.39 -4.59 6.13
N ALA A 71 6.02 -4.38 4.97
CA ALA A 71 5.62 -4.97 3.71
C ALA A 71 5.63 -6.51 3.77
N SER A 72 6.58 -7.12 4.49
CA SER A 72 6.64 -8.58 4.65
C SER A 72 5.46 -9.18 5.43
N GLN A 73 4.77 -8.37 6.23
CA GLN A 73 3.60 -8.78 7.02
C GLN A 73 2.29 -8.37 6.35
N GLN A 74 2.34 -7.66 5.23
CA GLN A 74 1.15 -7.36 4.46
C GLN A 74 0.72 -8.60 3.68
N GLU A 75 -0.50 -9.03 3.91
CA GLU A 75 -1.14 -10.06 3.11
C GLU A 75 -1.59 -9.47 1.77
N LEU A 76 -1.20 -10.13 0.67
CA LEU A 76 -1.65 -9.81 -0.68
C LEU A 76 -2.69 -10.85 -1.11
N SER A 77 -3.71 -10.42 -1.85
CA SER A 77 -4.71 -11.35 -2.35
C SER A 77 -4.10 -12.31 -3.40
N GLY A 78 -4.44 -13.60 -3.33
CA GLY A 78 -3.99 -14.59 -4.32
C GLY A 78 -4.25 -14.17 -5.78
N PRO A 79 -5.44 -13.65 -6.12
CA PRO A 79 -5.72 -13.12 -7.45
C PRO A 79 -4.81 -11.97 -7.87
N GLN A 80 -4.46 -11.05 -6.96
CA GLN A 80 -3.54 -9.95 -7.24
C GLN A 80 -2.12 -10.47 -7.55
N VAL A 81 -1.63 -11.42 -6.76
CA VAL A 81 -0.33 -12.05 -7.00
C VAL A 81 -0.32 -12.81 -8.33
N ALA A 82 -1.38 -13.55 -8.63
CA ALA A 82 -1.52 -14.25 -9.90
C ALA A 82 -1.54 -13.29 -11.10
N SER A 83 -2.28 -12.18 -10.99
CA SER A 83 -2.33 -11.13 -12.01
C SER A 83 -0.94 -10.56 -12.29
N TYR A 84 -0.15 -10.30 -11.25
CA TYR A 84 1.22 -9.80 -11.36
C TYR A 84 2.16 -10.82 -12.01
N ILE A 85 2.09 -12.10 -11.62
CA ILE A 85 2.91 -13.17 -12.20
C ILE A 85 2.56 -13.42 -13.68
N LEU A 86 1.30 -13.23 -14.06
CA LEU A 86 0.82 -13.38 -15.43
C LEU A 86 1.01 -12.12 -16.29
N ASP A 87 1.67 -11.08 -15.76
CA ASP A 87 1.91 -9.80 -16.44
C ASP A 87 0.63 -9.12 -16.95
N PHE A 88 -0.46 -9.27 -16.19
CA PHE A 88 -1.69 -8.57 -16.49
C PHE A 88 -1.62 -7.12 -16.01
N PRO A 89 -2.19 -6.17 -16.78
CA PRO A 89 -2.18 -4.77 -16.41
C PRO A 89 -3.00 -4.54 -15.13
N ASP A 90 -2.43 -3.75 -14.23
CA ASP A 90 -3.01 -3.36 -12.94
C ASP A 90 -4.05 -2.25 -13.06
N HIS A 91 -4.11 -1.57 -14.20
CA HIS A 91 -5.13 -0.58 -14.54
C HIS A 91 -5.43 -0.58 -16.04
N TYR A 92 -6.68 -0.26 -16.38
CA TYR A 92 -7.11 -0.04 -17.75
C TYR A 92 -7.61 1.41 -17.86
N THR A 93 -6.93 2.23 -18.64
CA THR A 93 -7.33 3.61 -18.90
C THR A 93 -7.61 3.78 -20.39
N THR A 94 -8.74 4.41 -20.72
CA THR A 94 -8.99 4.86 -22.09
C THR A 94 -8.36 6.22 -22.35
N HIS A 95 -8.12 6.99 -21.29
CA HIS A 95 -7.65 8.38 -21.34
C HIS A 95 -6.59 8.61 -20.26
N GLU A 96 -5.59 9.41 -20.60
CA GLU A 96 -4.57 9.86 -19.66
C GLU A 96 -4.97 11.21 -19.08
N PHE A 97 -4.77 11.37 -17.77
CA PHE A 97 -4.97 12.66 -17.11
C PHE A 97 -3.83 13.60 -17.49
N GLN A 98 -4.14 14.71 -18.15
CA GLN A 98 -3.16 15.75 -18.44
C GLN A 98 -3.04 16.71 -17.24
N THR A 99 -1.82 16.96 -16.78
CA THR A 99 -1.57 18.00 -15.77
C THR A 99 -1.86 19.38 -16.37
N LEU A 100 -2.84 20.08 -15.80
CA LEU A 100 -3.12 21.48 -16.14
C LEU A 100 -2.25 22.37 -15.25
N HIS A 101 -1.20 22.96 -15.84
CA HIS A 101 -0.46 24.03 -15.20
C HIS A 101 -1.29 25.31 -15.28
N LEU A 102 -2.08 25.58 -14.24
CA LEU A 102 -2.72 26.87 -14.08
C LEU A 102 -1.61 27.91 -13.84
N ILE A 103 -1.33 28.71 -14.86
CA ILE A 103 -0.47 29.89 -14.73
C ILE A 103 -1.13 30.77 -13.67
N SER A 104 -0.35 31.13 -12.65
CA SER A 104 -0.77 32.08 -11.62
C SER A 104 -1.31 33.33 -12.32
N ILE A 105 -2.61 33.54 -12.20
CA ILE A 105 -3.24 34.79 -12.61
C ILE A 105 -2.72 35.83 -11.61
N GLU A 106 -1.80 36.68 -12.08
CA GLU A 106 -1.41 37.92 -11.39
C GLU A 106 -2.61 38.85 -11.18
#